data_AF-A0A450TA40-F1
#
_entry.id   AF-A0A450TA40-F1
#
_cell.length_a   1.000
_cell.length_b   1.000
_cell.length_c   1.000
_cell.angle_alpha   90.00
_cell.angle_beta   90.00
_cell.angle_gamma   90.00
#
_symmetry.space_group_name_H-M   'P 1'
#
loop_
_entity.id
_entity.type
_entity.pdbx_description
1 polymer ?
#
loop_
_entity_poly.entity_id
_entity_poly.type
_entity_poly.pdbx_seq_one_letter_code
_entity_poly.pdbx_strand_id
1 'polypeptide(L)'
;MSITSWLSEMADRADFSFRVNGKYPCNINSYRDLLEHPKKEKSYLKDNTAGSILYPVIALWAGLLGDDNLYEKVRSIEEQHLEHCNFQYWYPDETSEAHFYKNDHLHGATLSHLYIEEPSGKFLEQVFGECGKMPAFQALSAVKAGLWPLMLVACRHYRLPVPLHLLQGFAKIRDNNESPIETTDSAAVNQCP
;
A
#
# COMPACT_ATOMS: atom_id res chain seq x y z
N MET A 1 4.76 21.51 -2.27
CA MET A 1 3.95 20.49 -1.60
C MET A 1 4.66 19.16 -1.80
N SER A 2 5.12 18.51 -0.74
CA SER A 2 5.76 17.18 -0.83
C SER A 2 4.69 16.10 -1.01
N ILE A 3 5.11 14.92 -1.47
CA ILE A 3 4.21 13.76 -1.55
C ILE A 3 3.67 13.34 -0.18
N THR A 4 4.50 13.41 0.88
CA THR A 4 4.12 13.11 2.26
C THR A 4 3.02 14.04 2.78
N SER A 5 3.15 15.34 2.52
CA SER A 5 2.13 16.33 2.87
C SER A 5 0.81 16.07 2.15
N TRP A 6 0.86 15.72 0.86
CA TRP A 6 -0.34 15.39 0.10
C TRP A 6 -1.03 14.11 0.62
N LEU A 7 -0.26 13.07 0.94
CA LEU A 7 -0.79 11.83 1.52
C LEU A 7 -1.38 12.03 2.91
N SER A 8 -0.74 12.84 3.76
CA SER A 8 -1.29 13.23 5.07
C SER A 8 -2.63 13.94 4.91
N GLU A 9 -2.72 14.91 3.99
CA GLU A 9 -3.98 15.61 3.72
C GLU A 9 -5.09 14.67 3.23
N MET A 10 -4.75 13.65 2.44
CA MET A 10 -5.72 12.63 2.05
C MET A 10 -6.21 11.81 3.25
N ALA A 11 -5.31 11.39 4.13
CA ALA A 11 -5.67 10.66 5.35
C ALA A 11 -6.56 11.52 6.26
N ASP A 12 -6.19 12.78 6.49
CA ASP A 12 -6.94 13.72 7.33
C ASP A 12 -8.35 13.98 6.78
N ARG A 13 -8.49 14.10 5.45
CA ARG A 13 -9.81 14.28 4.81
C ARG A 13 -10.66 13.02 4.87
N ALA A 14 -10.06 11.85 4.76
CA ALA A 14 -10.76 10.58 4.91
C ALA A 14 -11.27 10.41 6.35
N ASP A 15 -10.40 10.62 7.34
CA ASP A 15 -10.71 10.60 8.77
C ASP A 15 -11.85 11.57 9.09
N PHE A 16 -11.72 12.85 8.69
CA PHE A 16 -12.78 13.85 8.87
C PHE A 16 -14.10 13.40 8.24
N SER A 17 -14.06 12.84 7.02
CA SER A 17 -15.27 12.36 6.33
C SER A 17 -15.95 11.21 7.07
N PHE A 18 -15.20 10.32 7.72
CA PHE A 18 -15.79 9.29 8.59
C PHE A 18 -16.41 9.90 9.84
N ARG A 19 -15.68 10.78 10.54
CA ARG A 19 -16.16 11.42 11.78
C ARG A 19 -17.47 12.18 11.60
N VAL A 20 -17.63 12.88 10.48
CA VAL A 20 -18.86 13.65 10.19
C VAL A 20 -19.93 12.84 9.44
N ASN A 21 -19.69 11.55 9.20
CA ASN A 21 -20.52 10.70 8.34
C ASN A 21 -20.79 11.37 6.97
N GLY A 22 -19.74 11.95 6.39
CA GLY A 22 -19.74 12.64 5.10
C GLY A 22 -19.41 11.69 3.94
N LYS A 23 -18.84 12.23 2.85
CA LYS A 23 -18.50 11.48 1.64
C LYS A 23 -17.17 10.73 1.79
N TYR A 24 -17.11 9.76 2.69
CA TYR A 24 -15.90 8.96 2.92
C TYR A 24 -15.60 8.01 1.75
N PRO A 25 -14.34 7.57 1.58
CA PRO A 25 -13.99 6.59 0.55
C PRO A 25 -14.77 5.28 0.69
N CYS A 26 -15.31 4.77 -0.41
CA CYS A 26 -16.15 3.56 -0.44
C CYS A 26 -15.91 2.71 -1.70
N ASN A 27 -16.50 1.51 -1.72
CA ASN A 27 -16.41 0.54 -2.82
C ASN A 27 -17.54 0.70 -3.88
N ILE A 28 -18.29 1.79 -3.84
CA ILE A 28 -19.43 2.03 -4.75
C ILE A 28 -18.93 2.46 -6.14
N ASN A 29 -19.31 1.70 -7.16
CA ASN A 29 -18.97 2.00 -8.56
C ASN A 29 -20.10 2.71 -9.34
N SER A 30 -21.32 2.69 -8.80
CA SER A 30 -22.49 3.33 -9.39
C SER A 30 -22.53 4.81 -9.04
N TYR A 31 -22.49 5.68 -10.06
CA TYR A 31 -22.57 7.13 -9.86
C TYR A 31 -23.86 7.54 -9.13
N ARG A 32 -24.97 6.87 -9.45
CA ARG A 32 -26.26 7.14 -8.79
C ARG A 32 -26.19 6.86 -7.29
N ASP A 33 -25.62 5.74 -6.90
CA ASP A 33 -25.53 5.36 -5.49
C ASP A 33 -24.53 6.24 -4.73
N LEU A 34 -23.48 6.73 -5.40
CA LEU A 34 -22.52 7.71 -4.85
C LEU A 34 -23.16 9.07 -4.51
N LEU A 35 -24.19 9.51 -5.24
CA LEU A 35 -24.90 10.75 -4.92
C LEU A 35 -25.61 10.66 -3.56
N GLU A 36 -26.14 9.47 -3.24
CA GLU A 36 -26.86 9.20 -1.99
C GLU A 36 -25.96 8.75 -0.84
N HIS A 37 -24.67 8.49 -1.10
CA HIS A 37 -23.72 8.06 -0.09
C HIS A 37 -23.44 9.15 0.96
N PRO A 38 -23.33 8.87 2.27
CA PRO A 38 -23.67 7.62 2.92
C PRO A 38 -25.16 7.57 3.30
N LYS A 39 -25.72 6.35 3.37
CA LYS A 39 -27.09 6.11 3.84
C LYS A 39 -27.08 5.87 5.35
N LYS A 40 -28.20 6.14 6.02
CA LYS A 40 -28.35 6.06 7.49
C LYS A 40 -28.47 4.62 8.04
N GLU A 41 -28.41 3.61 7.19
CA GLU A 41 -28.58 2.21 7.59
C GLU A 41 -27.37 1.73 8.41
N LYS A 42 -27.61 0.91 9.43
CA LYS A 42 -26.57 0.50 10.40
C LYS A 42 -25.43 -0.30 9.76
N SER A 43 -25.71 -1.15 8.78
CA SER A 43 -24.67 -1.94 8.08
C SER A 43 -24.00 -1.16 6.95
N TYR A 44 -24.52 0.01 6.56
CA TYR A 44 -24.11 0.70 5.35
C TYR A 44 -22.61 1.03 5.33
N LEU A 45 -22.06 1.51 6.45
CA LEU A 45 -20.63 1.77 6.56
C LEU A 45 -19.83 0.49 6.27
N LYS A 46 -20.15 -0.60 6.97
CA LYS A 46 -19.45 -1.89 6.84
C LYS A 46 -19.52 -2.44 5.43
N ASP A 47 -20.70 -2.42 4.81
CA ASP A 47 -20.92 -2.97 3.48
C ASP A 47 -20.15 -2.16 2.41
N ASN A 48 -20.14 -0.82 2.56
CA ASN A 48 -19.51 0.08 1.59
C ASN A 48 -18.02 0.33 1.86
N THR A 49 -17.48 -0.22 2.95
CA THR A 49 -16.06 -0.18 3.30
C THR A 49 -15.52 -1.57 3.64
N ALA A 50 -16.11 -2.62 3.05
CA ALA A 50 -15.74 -4.00 3.33
C ALA A 50 -14.30 -4.34 2.94
N GLY A 51 -13.71 -3.59 2.01
CA GLY A 51 -12.30 -3.73 1.64
C GLY A 51 -11.73 -2.45 1.06
N SER A 52 -10.42 -2.25 1.24
CA SER A 52 -9.72 -1.05 0.78
C SER A 52 -8.30 -1.36 0.33
N ILE A 53 -7.91 -0.73 -0.77
CA ILE A 53 -6.51 -0.62 -1.21
C ILE A 53 -5.91 0.76 -0.87
N LEU A 54 -6.75 1.75 -0.57
CA LEU A 54 -6.34 3.13 -0.40
C LEU A 54 -5.43 3.30 0.83
N TYR A 55 -5.91 2.84 1.98
CA TYR A 55 -5.18 2.99 3.25
C TYR A 55 -3.89 2.16 3.28
N PRO A 56 -3.87 0.90 2.81
CA PRO A 56 -2.61 0.17 2.62
C PRO A 56 -1.61 0.89 1.70
N VAL A 57 -2.08 1.58 0.65
CA VAL A 57 -1.21 2.40 -0.22
C VAL A 57 -0.64 3.60 0.49
N ILE A 58 -1.43 4.29 1.30
CA ILE A 58 -0.91 5.41 2.09
C ILE A 58 0.11 4.89 3.12
N ALA A 59 -0.19 3.80 3.82
CA ALA A 59 0.73 3.18 4.78
C ALA A 59 2.02 2.65 4.12
N LEU A 60 1.94 2.08 2.92
CA LEU A 60 3.11 1.66 2.13
C LEU A 60 4.02 2.84 1.85
N TRP A 61 3.47 3.96 1.35
CA TRP A 61 4.29 5.14 1.08
C TRP A 61 4.83 5.77 2.37
N ALA A 62 4.05 5.78 3.46
CA ALA A 62 4.50 6.23 4.75
C ALA A 62 5.74 5.42 5.20
N GLY A 63 5.67 4.09 5.15
CA GLY A 63 6.79 3.22 5.50
C GLY A 63 7.99 3.41 4.57
N LEU A 64 7.78 3.44 3.25
CA LEU A 64 8.86 3.62 2.27
C LEU A 64 9.58 4.97 2.42
N LEU A 65 8.88 6.00 2.89
CA LEU A 65 9.41 7.35 3.08
C LEU A 65 9.89 7.62 4.52
N GLY A 66 9.74 6.65 5.44
CA GLY A 66 10.09 6.81 6.85
C GLY A 66 9.22 7.82 7.60
N ASP A 67 7.98 8.02 7.15
CA ASP A 67 7.02 8.95 7.76
C ASP A 67 6.09 8.20 8.73
N ASP A 68 6.59 7.94 9.93
CA ASP A 68 5.83 7.22 10.96
C ASP A 68 4.58 7.99 11.41
N ASN A 69 4.58 9.33 11.34
CA ASN A 69 3.38 10.12 11.66
C ASN A 69 2.24 9.83 10.68
N LEU A 70 2.54 9.75 9.38
CA LEU A 70 1.56 9.38 8.37
C LEU A 70 1.08 7.94 8.56
N TYR A 71 1.99 7.04 8.92
CA TYR A 71 1.66 5.64 9.19
C TYR A 71 0.68 5.51 10.37
N GLU A 72 0.96 6.20 11.49
CA GLU A 72 0.08 6.23 12.67
C GLU A 72 -1.29 6.86 12.36
N LYS A 73 -1.36 7.85 11.47
CA LYS A 73 -2.66 8.39 11.01
C LYS A 73 -3.49 7.30 10.32
N VAL A 74 -2.88 6.48 9.47
CA VAL A 74 -3.58 5.39 8.80
C VAL A 74 -4.05 4.35 9.82
N ARG A 75 -3.19 3.98 10.78
CA ARG A 75 -3.56 3.06 11.88
C ARG A 75 -4.74 3.61 12.68
N SER A 76 -4.73 4.89 13.04
CA SER A 76 -5.83 5.53 13.77
C SER A 76 -7.15 5.51 12.99
N ILE A 77 -7.12 5.63 11.66
CA ILE A 77 -8.33 5.52 10.82
C ILE A 77 -8.86 4.09 10.84
N GLU A 78 -7.97 3.10 10.75
CA GLU A 78 -8.33 1.69 10.85
C GLU A 78 -9.03 1.39 12.18
N GLU A 79 -8.38 1.69 13.30
CA GLU A 79 -8.89 1.43 14.65
C GLU A 79 -10.22 2.14 14.94
N GLN A 80 -10.38 3.39 14.47
CA GLN A 80 -11.56 4.19 14.82
C GLN A 80 -12.76 3.96 13.89
N HIS A 81 -12.52 3.57 12.64
CA HIS A 81 -13.55 3.60 11.60
C HIS A 81 -13.66 2.32 10.77
N LEU A 82 -12.58 1.55 10.67
CA LEU A 82 -12.42 0.50 9.65
C LEU A 82 -11.89 -0.82 10.20
N GLU A 83 -12.10 -1.11 11.49
CA GLU A 83 -11.72 -2.41 12.12
C GLU A 83 -12.32 -3.61 11.36
N HIS A 84 -13.47 -3.44 10.70
CA HIS A 84 -14.10 -4.47 9.87
C HIS A 84 -13.58 -4.56 8.43
N CYS A 85 -12.72 -3.62 8.00
CA CYS A 85 -12.32 -3.47 6.61
C CYS A 85 -11.20 -4.45 6.25
N ASN A 86 -11.36 -5.18 5.14
CA ASN A 86 -10.28 -5.98 4.60
C ASN A 86 -9.27 -5.08 3.86
N PHE A 87 -8.19 -4.73 4.54
CA PHE A 87 -7.04 -4.09 3.92
C PHE A 87 -6.30 -5.11 3.05
N GLN A 88 -6.16 -4.77 1.76
CA GLN A 88 -5.72 -5.74 0.77
C GLN A 88 -4.79 -5.16 -0.28
N TYR A 89 -3.95 -6.03 -0.85
CA TYR A 89 -3.09 -5.73 -2.00
C TYR A 89 -3.19 -6.81 -3.07
N TRP A 90 -3.12 -6.36 -4.32
CA TRP A 90 -3.15 -7.24 -5.49
C TRP A 90 -1.74 -7.52 -6.00
N TYR A 91 -1.49 -8.76 -6.40
CA TYR A 91 -0.23 -9.23 -6.97
C TYR A 91 -0.49 -10.05 -8.23
N PRO A 92 0.40 -9.97 -9.24
CA PRO A 92 0.33 -10.88 -10.38
C PRO A 92 0.52 -12.33 -9.95
N ASP A 93 -0.27 -13.21 -10.54
CA ASP A 93 -0.25 -14.66 -10.37
C ASP A 93 0.01 -15.37 -11.72
N GLU A 94 -0.09 -16.69 -11.72
CA GLU A 94 0.16 -17.55 -12.88
C GLU A 94 -0.76 -17.23 -14.08
N THR A 95 -1.98 -16.74 -13.80
CA THR A 95 -2.97 -16.39 -14.83
C THR A 95 -2.75 -15.00 -15.41
N SER A 96 -1.97 -14.16 -14.74
CA SER A 96 -1.81 -12.75 -15.10
C SER A 96 -1.18 -12.54 -16.46
N GLU A 97 -0.21 -13.35 -16.92
CA GLU A 97 0.39 -13.15 -18.26
C GLU A 97 -0.65 -13.16 -19.39
N ALA A 98 -1.65 -14.04 -19.31
CA ALA A 98 -2.67 -14.19 -20.34
C ALA A 98 -3.67 -13.02 -20.40
N HIS A 99 -3.86 -12.32 -19.29
CA HIS A 99 -4.97 -11.39 -19.07
C HIS A 99 -4.53 -9.96 -18.74
N PHE A 100 -3.34 -9.75 -18.16
CA PHE A 100 -2.90 -8.46 -17.61
C PHE A 100 -2.93 -7.32 -18.65
N TYR A 101 -2.55 -7.59 -19.90
CA TYR A 101 -2.49 -6.59 -20.96
C TYR A 101 -3.80 -6.40 -21.74
N LYS A 102 -4.82 -7.23 -21.46
CA LYS A 102 -6.14 -7.17 -22.13
C LYS A 102 -7.30 -6.90 -21.16
N ASN A 103 -7.09 -7.22 -19.87
CA ASN A 103 -8.07 -7.23 -18.80
C ASN A 103 -9.40 -7.91 -19.21
N ASP A 104 -9.28 -9.06 -19.90
CA ASP A 104 -10.41 -9.81 -20.46
C ASP A 104 -10.97 -10.88 -19.50
N HIS A 105 -10.22 -11.26 -18.46
CA HIS A 105 -10.67 -12.15 -17.38
C HIS A 105 -10.07 -11.73 -16.04
N LEU A 106 -10.64 -12.25 -14.94
CA LEU A 106 -10.08 -12.08 -13.60
C LEU A 106 -8.71 -12.75 -13.52
N HIS A 107 -7.74 -12.04 -12.95
CA HIS A 107 -6.38 -12.55 -12.77
C HIS A 107 -5.71 -11.91 -11.54
N GLY A 108 -4.59 -12.49 -11.14
CA GLY A 108 -3.83 -12.09 -9.96
C GLY A 108 -4.39 -12.66 -8.65
N ALA A 109 -3.63 -12.49 -7.59
CA ALA A 109 -3.97 -12.90 -6.25
C ALA A 109 -4.06 -11.69 -5.32
N THR A 110 -4.86 -11.83 -4.26
CA THR A 110 -5.05 -10.78 -3.26
C THR A 110 -4.43 -11.22 -1.93
N LEU A 111 -3.43 -10.48 -1.46
CA LEU A 111 -3.03 -10.53 -0.07
C LEU A 111 -4.11 -9.79 0.74
N SER A 112 -4.84 -10.54 1.55
CA SER A 112 -5.93 -10.03 2.38
C SER A 112 -5.48 -9.92 3.83
N HIS A 113 -6.22 -9.17 4.64
CA HIS A 113 -5.98 -8.95 6.07
C HIS A 113 -4.57 -8.40 6.33
N LEU A 114 -4.22 -7.31 5.64
CA LEU A 114 -3.00 -6.57 5.93
C LEU A 114 -3.11 -5.93 7.30
N TYR A 115 -2.15 -6.23 8.18
CA TYR A 115 -2.13 -5.72 9.54
C TYR A 115 -1.29 -4.44 9.59
N ILE A 116 -1.89 -3.33 10.04
CA ILE A 116 -1.21 -2.04 10.21
C ILE A 116 -0.96 -1.72 11.70
N GLU A 117 -1.40 -2.60 12.61
CA GLU A 117 -1.16 -2.53 14.06
C GLU A 117 0.33 -2.53 14.42
N GLU A 118 1.17 -3.20 13.63
CA GLU A 118 2.63 -3.25 13.86
C GLU A 118 3.34 -2.03 13.24
N PRO A 119 4.58 -1.70 13.66
CA PRO A 119 5.37 -0.61 13.08
C PRO A 119 5.55 -0.75 11.57
N SER A 120 5.79 0.38 10.90
CA SER A 120 5.87 0.47 9.42
C SER A 120 6.86 -0.54 8.80
N GLY A 121 7.97 -0.85 9.46
CA GLY A 121 8.91 -1.89 9.01
C GLY A 121 8.28 -3.29 8.89
N LYS A 122 7.45 -3.70 9.85
CA LYS A 122 6.78 -5.01 9.85
C LYS A 122 5.72 -5.10 8.76
N PHE A 123 5.00 -4.00 8.53
CA PHE A 123 4.09 -3.90 7.39
C PHE A 123 4.82 -4.03 6.05
N LEU A 124 5.99 -3.39 5.90
CA LEU A 124 6.80 -3.52 4.69
C LEU A 124 7.34 -4.95 4.49
N GLU A 125 7.78 -5.61 5.57
CA GLU A 125 8.14 -7.02 5.55
C GLU A 125 6.98 -7.90 5.07
N GLN A 126 5.74 -7.63 5.53
CA GLN A 126 4.55 -8.36 5.10
C GLN A 126 4.30 -8.21 3.60
N VAL A 127 4.24 -6.98 3.08
CA VAL A 127 3.91 -6.74 1.66
C VAL A 127 5.02 -7.15 0.70
N PHE A 128 6.29 -6.85 1.02
CA PHE A 128 7.40 -7.23 0.14
C PHE A 128 7.86 -8.67 0.33
N GLY A 129 7.61 -9.26 1.50
CA GLY A 129 7.78 -10.69 1.72
C GLY A 129 6.88 -11.51 0.80
N GLU A 130 5.65 -11.04 0.54
CA GLU A 130 4.74 -11.69 -0.39
C GLU A 130 5.22 -11.58 -1.84
N CYS A 131 5.80 -10.46 -2.26
CA CYS A 131 6.46 -10.36 -3.57
C CYS A 131 7.51 -11.47 -3.79
N GLY A 132 8.26 -11.84 -2.74
CA GLY A 132 9.29 -12.89 -2.81
C GLY A 132 8.74 -14.30 -3.00
N LYS A 133 7.48 -14.55 -2.61
CA LYS A 133 6.81 -15.85 -2.77
C LYS A 133 6.11 -16.01 -4.13
N MET A 134 5.98 -14.93 -4.89
CA MET A 134 5.20 -14.88 -6.12
C MET A 134 6.11 -14.72 -7.36
N PRO A 135 6.52 -15.84 -8.01
CA PRO A 135 7.41 -15.79 -9.17
C PRO A 135 6.74 -15.24 -10.43
N ALA A 136 5.40 -15.20 -10.45
CA ALA A 136 4.61 -14.80 -11.61
C ALA A 136 4.97 -13.43 -12.18
N PHE A 137 5.28 -12.43 -11.32
CA PHE A 137 5.71 -11.11 -11.78
C PHE A 137 6.97 -11.19 -12.65
N GLN A 138 7.99 -11.95 -12.23
CA GLN A 138 9.23 -12.14 -12.99
C GLN A 138 9.01 -12.99 -14.25
N ALA A 139 7.94 -13.79 -14.27
CA ALA A 139 7.58 -14.61 -15.41
C ALA A 139 6.92 -13.81 -16.55
N LEU A 140 6.37 -12.62 -16.27
CA LEU A 140 5.69 -11.77 -17.24
C LEU A 140 6.60 -11.42 -18.42
N SER A 141 6.06 -11.49 -19.64
CA SER A 141 6.82 -11.24 -20.86
C SER A 141 7.39 -9.81 -20.92
N ALA A 142 6.62 -8.81 -20.49
CA ALA A 142 7.09 -7.43 -20.42
C ALA A 142 8.25 -7.24 -19.43
N VAL A 143 8.23 -7.96 -18.30
CA VAL A 143 9.33 -7.90 -17.31
C VAL A 143 10.59 -8.55 -17.88
N LYS A 144 10.46 -9.76 -18.45
CA LYS A 144 11.59 -10.47 -19.09
C LYS A 144 12.22 -9.69 -20.23
N ALA A 145 11.41 -8.98 -21.01
CA ALA A 145 11.88 -8.16 -22.13
C ALA A 145 12.43 -6.78 -21.70
N GLY A 146 12.42 -6.44 -20.40
CA GLY A 146 12.82 -5.12 -19.90
C GLY A 146 11.81 -4.00 -20.23
N LEU A 147 10.62 -4.35 -20.69
CA LEU A 147 9.52 -3.45 -21.07
C LEU A 147 8.51 -3.25 -19.93
N TRP A 148 8.98 -3.26 -18.68
CA TRP A 148 8.13 -3.06 -17.50
C TRP A 148 7.28 -1.77 -17.51
N PRO A 149 7.63 -0.65 -18.19
CA PRO A 149 6.74 0.51 -18.26
C PRO A 149 5.39 0.20 -18.94
N LEU A 150 5.34 -0.81 -19.83
CA LEU A 150 4.09 -1.29 -20.41
C LEU A 150 3.11 -1.75 -19.31
N MET A 151 3.62 -2.25 -18.20
CA MET A 151 2.79 -2.65 -17.08
C MET A 151 2.12 -1.46 -16.42
N LEU A 152 2.84 -0.34 -16.22
CA LEU A 152 2.25 0.88 -15.67
C LEU A 152 1.16 1.45 -16.58
N VAL A 153 1.38 1.37 -17.90
CA VAL A 153 0.38 1.77 -18.90
C VAL A 153 -0.87 0.90 -18.78
N ALA A 154 -0.73 -0.43 -18.69
CA ALA A 154 -1.84 -1.35 -18.49
C ALA A 154 -2.57 -1.09 -17.16
N CYS A 155 -1.84 -0.93 -16.05
CA CYS A 155 -2.41 -0.57 -14.73
C CYS A 155 -3.24 0.71 -14.82
N ARG A 156 -2.71 1.76 -15.46
CA ARG A 156 -3.41 3.04 -15.60
C ARG A 156 -4.62 2.95 -16.53
N HIS A 157 -4.53 2.15 -17.59
CA HIS A 157 -5.60 2.00 -18.58
C HIS A 157 -6.77 1.17 -18.02
N TYR A 158 -6.47 0.02 -17.44
CA TYR A 158 -7.46 -0.92 -16.89
C TYR A 158 -7.81 -0.67 -15.42
N ARG A 159 -7.18 0.31 -14.79
CA ARG A 159 -7.32 0.63 -13.36
C ARG A 159 -6.93 -0.56 -12.46
N LEU A 160 -5.96 -1.35 -12.89
CA LEU A 160 -5.37 -2.40 -12.06
C LEU A 160 -4.38 -1.77 -11.06
N PRO A 161 -4.25 -2.33 -9.86
CA PRO A 161 -3.22 -1.92 -8.91
C PRO A 161 -1.83 -2.08 -9.52
N VAL A 162 -0.91 -1.17 -9.18
CA VAL A 162 0.50 -1.30 -9.58
C VAL A 162 1.13 -2.44 -8.76
N PRO A 163 1.77 -3.44 -9.41
CA PRO A 163 2.45 -4.50 -8.67
C PRO A 163 3.53 -3.96 -7.76
N LEU A 164 3.51 -4.39 -6.49
CA LEU A 164 4.50 -3.94 -5.49
C LEU A 164 5.92 -4.38 -5.82
N HIS A 165 6.10 -5.40 -6.67
CA HIS A 165 7.41 -5.80 -7.18
C HIS A 165 8.20 -4.64 -7.82
N LEU A 166 7.50 -3.69 -8.45
CA LEU A 166 8.13 -2.49 -9.03
C LEU A 166 8.66 -1.51 -7.98
N LEU A 167 8.19 -1.61 -6.74
CA LEU A 167 8.56 -0.72 -5.64
C LEU A 167 9.64 -1.32 -4.72
N GLN A 168 10.01 -2.59 -4.90
CA GLN A 168 11.04 -3.25 -4.07
C GLN A 168 12.39 -2.52 -4.06
N GLY A 169 12.72 -1.78 -5.12
CA GLY A 169 13.93 -0.97 -5.18
C GLY A 169 13.94 0.17 -4.15
N PHE A 170 12.78 0.75 -3.83
CA PHE A 170 12.68 1.82 -2.84
C PHE A 170 12.90 1.31 -1.41
N ALA A 171 12.38 0.12 -1.09
CA ALA A 171 12.59 -0.50 0.22
C ALA A 171 14.08 -0.73 0.51
N LYS A 172 14.82 -1.26 -0.49
CA LYS A 172 16.27 -1.49 -0.37
C LYS A 172 17.07 -0.21 -0.14
N ILE A 173 16.66 0.90 -0.75
CA ILE A 173 17.32 2.21 -0.54
C ILE A 173 17.12 2.67 0.92
N ARG A 174 15.93 2.44 1.49
CA ARG A 174 15.64 2.79 2.89
C ARG A 174 16.51 1.98 3.86
N ASP A 175 16.57 0.66 3.70
CA ASP A 175 17.38 -0.20 4.56
C ASP A 175 18.87 0.21 4.54
N ASN A 176 19.38 0.63 3.37
CA ASN A 176 20.75 1.15 3.25
C ASN A 176 20.94 2.50 3.97
N ASN A 177 19.93 3.37 3.99
CA ASN A 177 19.98 4.66 4.65
C ASN A 177 19.83 4.57 6.18
N GLU A 178 19.25 3.47 6.69
CA GLU A 178 19.11 3.19 8.13
C GLU A 178 20.32 2.41 8.70
N SER A 179 21.25 1.95 7.85
CA SER A 179 22.48 1.32 8.31
C SER A 179 23.40 2.34 9.02
N PRO A 180 23.94 2.04 10.22
CA PRO A 180 24.77 2.99 10.94
C PRO A 180 26.06 3.29 10.15
N ILE A 181 26.37 4.57 9.98
CA ILE A 181 27.72 5.02 9.61
C ILE A 181 28.67 4.46 10.68
N GLU A 182 29.52 3.50 10.32
CA GLU A 182 30.59 3.02 11.20
C GLU A 182 31.48 4.22 11.58
N THR A 183 31.29 4.76 12.79
CA THR A 183 32.24 5.69 13.39
C THR A 183 33.49 4.91 13.72
N THR A 184 34.49 5.00 12.85
CA THR A 184 35.87 4.65 13.18
C THR A 184 36.44 5.70 14.11
N ASP A 185 36.12 5.57 15.40
CA ASP A 185 36.84 6.25 16.47
C ASP A 185 37.51 5.20 17.35
N SER A 186 38.82 5.03 17.17
CA SER A 186 39.69 4.41 18.19
C SER A 186 40.84 5.36 18.54
N ALA A 187 40.53 6.30 19.41
CA ALA A 187 41.55 6.99 20.19
C ALA A 187 41.96 6.10 21.39
N ALA A 188 43.26 5.78 21.43
CA ALA A 188 44.12 5.58 22.59
C ALA A 188 43.63 4.69 23.76
N VAL A 189 44.31 3.55 23.95
CA VAL A 189 44.47 2.95 25.28
C VAL A 189 45.95 3.06 25.68
N ASN A 190 46.19 3.96 26.63
CA ASN A 190 47.36 3.93 27.51
C ASN A 190 47.28 2.71 28.42
N GLN A 191 48.38 1.97 28.58
CA GLN A 191 48.70 1.27 29.84
C GLN A 191 50.21 1.03 29.97
N CYS A 192 50.80 1.74 30.94
CA CYS A 192 52.04 1.45 31.67
C CYS A 192 51.93 0.11 32.43
N PRO A 193 53.03 -0.52 32.90
CA PRO A 193 54.19 0.07 33.59
C PRO A 193 55.55 -0.04 32.88
#